data_AF-A0AA38TWQ2-F1
#
_entry.id   AF-A0AA38TWQ2-F1
#
_cell.length_a   1.000
_cell.length_b   1.000
_cell.length_c   1.000
_cell.angle_alpha   90.00
_cell.angle_beta   90.00
_cell.angle_gamma   90.00
#
_symmetry.space_group_name_H-M   'P 1'
#
loop_
_entity.id
_entity.type
_entity.pdbx_description
1 polymer ?
#
loop_
_entity_poly.entity_id
_entity_poly.type
_entity_poly.pdbx_seq_one_letter_code
_entity_poly.pdbx_strand_id
1 'polypeptide(L)'
;MLHILGVTNSLSQALQKKDQDILNAISLVKITKELQEFKVDGFEPLLEKVSSFCGKYDIETVNMEDDYVDPKRHKTNITHRHYYEYDCFNTVMDMQIQEFGDRFSEASS
;
A
#
# COMPACT_ATOMS: atom_id res chain seq x y z
N MET A 1 -0.85 5.52 -5.51
CA MET A 1 0.36 6.39 -5.43
C MET A 1 0.12 7.66 -4.61
N LEU A 2 -0.68 8.64 -5.05
CA LEU A 2 -0.86 9.91 -4.33
C LEU A 2 -1.39 9.77 -2.89
N HIS A 3 -2.30 8.82 -2.64
CA HIS A 3 -2.84 8.58 -1.29
C HIS A 3 -1.75 8.08 -0.33
N ILE A 4 -0.98 7.07 -0.77
CA ILE A 4 0.14 6.51 0.00
C ILE A 4 1.18 7.60 0.28
N LEU A 5 1.57 8.37 -0.74
CA LEU A 5 2.52 9.48 -0.59
C LEU A 5 2.01 10.57 0.37
N GLY A 6 0.70 10.85 0.37
CA GLY A 6 0.08 11.80 1.29
C GLY A 6 0.13 11.32 2.75
N VAL A 7 -0.13 10.04 2.97
CA VAL A 7 0.00 9.39 4.29
C VAL A 7 1.47 9.42 4.74
N THR A 8 2.42 9.05 3.87
CA THR A 8 3.86 9.07 4.17
C THR A 8 4.38 10.48 4.49
N ASN A 9 3.93 11.52 3.78
CA ASN A 9 4.36 12.89 4.03
C ASN A 9 3.81 13.45 5.35
N SER A 10 2.54 13.20 5.64
CA SER A 10 1.91 13.65 6.90
C SER A 10 2.60 13.02 8.11
N LEU A 11 2.96 11.74 7.98
CA LEU A 11 3.75 11.00 8.95
C LEU A 11 5.16 11.57 9.13
N SER A 12 5.88 11.86 8.04
CA SER A 12 7.24 12.42 8.12
C SER A 12 7.28 13.74 8.90
N GLN A 13 6.25 14.58 8.74
CA GLN A 13 6.14 15.85 9.47
C GLN A 13 5.82 15.63 10.96
N ALA A 14 5.00 14.63 11.29
CA ALA A 14 4.69 14.29 12.69
C ALA A 14 5.94 13.77 13.44
N LEU A 15 6.75 12.94 12.79
CA LEU A 15 7.98 12.37 13.37
C LEU A 15 9.09 13.40 13.61
N GLN A 16 9.10 14.52 12.88
CA GLN A 16 10.13 15.56 13.04
C GLN A 16 9.91 16.48 14.25
N LYS A 17 8.71 16.47 14.89
CA LYS A 17 8.43 17.29 16.09
C LYS A 17 8.74 16.47 17.36
N LYS A 18 9.68 16.97 18.16
CA LYS A 18 10.41 16.24 19.23
C LYS A 18 9.76 16.19 20.64
N ASP A 19 8.49 16.56 20.83
CA ASP A 19 7.82 16.56 22.16
C ASP A 19 6.65 15.55 22.28
N GLN A 20 6.74 14.43 21.56
CA GLN A 20 5.54 13.86 20.94
C GLN A 20 5.39 12.34 21.14
N ASP A 21 6.00 11.69 22.13
CA ASP A 21 5.99 10.22 22.19
C ASP A 21 4.60 9.58 22.34
N ILE A 22 3.70 10.17 23.15
CA ILE A 22 2.33 9.64 23.33
C ILE A 22 1.43 9.96 22.14
N LEU A 23 1.45 11.21 21.67
CA LEU A 23 0.61 11.63 20.54
C LEU A 23 1.08 11.02 19.21
N ASN A 24 2.40 10.82 19.04
CA ASN A 24 2.92 10.03 17.92
C ASN A 24 2.50 8.58 18.07
N ALA A 25 2.65 7.93 19.22
CA ALA A 25 2.20 6.55 19.41
C ALA A 25 0.71 6.35 19.08
N ILE A 26 -0.17 7.26 19.53
CA ILE A 26 -1.60 7.22 19.20
C ILE A 26 -1.85 7.41 17.70
N SER A 27 -1.18 8.39 17.08
CA SER A 27 -1.30 8.61 15.63
C SER A 27 -0.80 7.41 14.83
N LEU A 28 0.25 6.73 15.30
CA LEU A 28 0.84 5.58 14.64
C LEU A 28 -0.02 4.34 14.78
N VAL A 29 -0.57 4.04 15.96
CA VAL A 29 -1.54 2.95 16.14
C VAL A 29 -2.74 3.13 15.23
N LYS A 30 -3.22 4.37 15.09
CA LYS A 30 -4.30 4.69 14.16
C LYS A 30 -3.92 4.43 12.71
N ILE A 31 -2.75 4.91 12.28
CA ILE A 31 -2.25 4.70 10.90
C ILE A 31 -2.03 3.21 10.60
N THR A 32 -1.44 2.44 11.52
CA THR A 32 -1.22 1.00 11.33
C THR A 32 -2.56 0.26 11.22
N LYS A 33 -3.57 0.64 12.01
CA LYS A 33 -4.91 0.08 11.89
C LYS A 33 -5.56 0.43 10.55
N GLU A 34 -5.46 1.68 10.12
CA GLU A 34 -5.96 2.11 8.80
C GLU A 34 -5.25 1.36 7.65
N LEU A 35 -3.94 1.09 7.77
CA LEU A 35 -3.20 0.29 6.80
C LEU A 35 -3.64 -1.17 6.79
N GLN A 36 -3.90 -1.77 7.95
CA GLN A 36 -4.43 -3.14 8.04
C GLN A 36 -5.81 -3.25 7.40
N GLU A 37 -6.71 -2.31 7.68
CA GLU A 37 -8.05 -2.24 7.06
C GLU A 37 -7.92 -2.02 5.53
N PHE A 38 -7.04 -1.12 5.11
CA PHE A 38 -6.77 -0.87 3.69
C PHE A 38 -6.15 -2.07 2.98
N LYS A 39 -5.36 -2.91 3.66
CA LYS A 39 -4.86 -4.16 3.08
C LYS A 39 -5.99 -5.13 2.75
N VAL A 40 -7.01 -5.22 3.61
CA VAL A 40 -8.13 -6.17 3.44
C VAL A 40 -9.11 -5.69 2.37
N ASP A 41 -9.53 -4.43 2.43
CA ASP A 41 -10.65 -3.92 1.60
C ASP A 41 -10.23 -2.84 0.61
N GLY A 42 -8.95 -2.43 0.59
CA GLY A 42 -8.48 -1.28 -0.17
C GLY A 42 -8.06 -1.56 -1.61
N PHE A 43 -7.88 -2.83 -2.00
CA PHE A 43 -7.44 -3.17 -3.36
C PHE A 43 -8.48 -2.79 -4.40
N GLU A 44 -9.76 -3.20 -4.25
CA GLU A 44 -10.77 -2.90 -5.26
C GLU A 44 -11.08 -1.40 -5.42
N PRO A 45 -11.25 -0.62 -4.33
CA PRO A 45 -11.40 0.83 -4.46
C PRO A 45 -10.18 1.50 -5.13
N LEU A 46 -8.98 0.97 -4.89
CA LEU A 46 -7.77 1.45 -5.56
C LEU A 46 -7.79 1.11 -7.05
N LEU A 47 -8.16 -0.12 -7.40
CA LEU A 47 -8.27 -0.56 -8.78
C LEU A 47 -9.31 0.24 -9.54
N GLU A 48 -10.50 0.45 -8.98
CA GLU A 48 -11.56 1.28 -9.59
C GLU A 48 -11.05 2.70 -9.87
N LYS A 49 -10.34 3.30 -8.90
CA LYS A 49 -9.77 4.64 -9.06
C LYS A 49 -8.70 4.71 -10.15
N VAL A 50 -7.87 3.67 -10.28
CA VAL A 50 -6.86 3.58 -11.35
C VAL A 50 -7.53 3.37 -12.70
N SER A 51 -8.49 2.46 -12.80
CA SER A 51 -9.26 2.20 -14.02
C SER A 51 -10.04 3.43 -14.49
N SER A 52 -10.66 4.16 -13.57
CA SER A 52 -11.34 5.44 -13.87
C SER A 52 -10.36 6.50 -14.38
N PHE A 53 -9.18 6.60 -13.77
CA PHE A 53 -8.12 7.49 -14.24
C PHE A 53 -7.66 7.11 -15.65
N CYS A 54 -7.39 5.83 -15.90
CA CYS A 54 -6.97 5.35 -17.22
C CYS A 54 -8.04 5.63 -18.28
N GLY A 55 -9.30 5.29 -18.01
CA GLY A 55 -10.42 5.57 -18.92
C GLY A 55 -10.61 7.07 -19.22
N LYS A 56 -10.37 7.94 -18.24
CA LYS A 56 -10.43 9.40 -18.43
C LYS A 56 -9.40 9.92 -19.44
N TYR A 57 -8.24 9.27 -19.54
CA TYR A 57 -7.13 9.70 -20.39
C TYR A 57 -6.87 8.74 -21.56
N ASP A 58 -7.82 7.85 -21.87
CA ASP A 58 -7.73 6.85 -22.94
C ASP A 58 -6.45 5.99 -22.83
N ILE A 59 -6.06 5.66 -21.60
CA ILE A 59 -4.92 4.79 -21.31
C ILE A 59 -5.44 3.35 -21.32
N GLU A 60 -4.80 2.50 -22.12
CA GLU A 60 -5.11 1.08 -22.18
C GLU A 60 -4.92 0.42 -20.80
N THR A 61 -5.96 -0.26 -20.32
CA THR A 61 -5.96 -1.02 -19.07
C THR A 61 -5.76 -2.49 -19.34
N VAL A 62 -4.98 -3.16 -18.50
CA VAL A 62 -4.83 -4.62 -18.54
C VAL A 62 -6.11 -5.32 -18.06
N ASN A 63 -6.45 -6.44 -18.68
CA ASN A 63 -7.53 -7.30 -18.19
C ASN A 63 -7.04 -8.14 -17.00
N MET A 64 -7.72 -8.01 -15.86
CA MET A 64 -7.33 -8.67 -14.62
C MET A 64 -7.43 -10.20 -14.66
N GLU A 65 -8.24 -10.75 -15.55
CA GLU A 65 -8.44 -12.19 -15.73
C GLU A 65 -7.45 -12.83 -16.73
N ASP A 66 -6.69 -12.02 -17.47
CA ASP A 66 -5.70 -12.54 -18.42
C ASP A 66 -4.46 -13.08 -17.68
N ASP A 67 -3.76 -14.01 -18.32
CA ASP A 67 -2.48 -14.54 -17.86
C ASP A 67 -1.44 -13.42 -17.71
N TYR A 68 -0.82 -13.34 -16.52
CA TYR A 68 0.32 -12.48 -16.30
C TYR A 68 1.59 -13.08 -16.94
N VAL A 69 2.29 -12.23 -17.67
CA VAL A 69 3.58 -12.54 -18.28
C VAL A 69 4.63 -11.66 -17.62
N ASP A 70 5.67 -12.29 -17.07
CA ASP A 70 6.72 -11.53 -16.39
C ASP A 70 7.53 -10.66 -17.39
N PRO A 71 8.35 -9.71 -16.91
CA PRO A 71 9.17 -8.87 -17.78
C PRO A 71 10.17 -9.64 -18.67
N LYS A 72 10.48 -10.89 -18.32
CA LYS A 72 11.35 -11.81 -19.09
C LYS A 72 10.56 -12.67 -20.08
N ARG A 73 9.25 -12.43 -20.20
CA ARG A 73 8.31 -13.13 -21.07
C ARG A 73 8.09 -14.60 -20.71
N HIS A 74 8.31 -14.97 -19.46
CA HIS A 74 7.94 -16.28 -18.95
C HIS A 74 6.46 -16.30 -18.59
N LYS A 75 5.77 -17.38 -18.99
CA LYS A 75 4.43 -17.66 -18.48
C LYS A 75 4.52 -18.02 -17.02
N THR A 76 3.76 -17.30 -16.19
CA THR A 76 3.78 -17.46 -14.74
C THR A 76 2.61 -18.33 -14.23
N ASN A 77 1.64 -18.66 -15.10
CA ASN A 77 0.40 -19.38 -14.78
C ASN A 77 -0.45 -18.72 -13.68
N ILE A 78 -0.26 -17.42 -13.46
CA ILE A 78 -1.07 -16.59 -12.57
C ILE A 78 -1.74 -15.50 -13.40
N THR A 79 -2.84 -14.93 -12.91
CA THR A 79 -3.53 -13.83 -13.59
C THR A 79 -2.90 -12.48 -13.25
N HIS A 80 -3.21 -11.44 -14.03
CA HIS A 80 -2.87 -10.06 -13.67
C HIS A 80 -3.39 -9.69 -12.28
N ARG A 81 -4.61 -10.12 -11.93
CA ARG A 81 -5.19 -9.87 -10.59
C ARG A 81 -4.30 -10.44 -9.49
N HIS A 82 -3.83 -11.68 -9.65
CA HIS A 82 -2.96 -12.32 -8.66
C HIS A 82 -1.68 -11.51 -8.46
N TYR A 83 -1.00 -11.16 -9.56
CA TYR A 83 0.24 -10.41 -9.50
C TYR A 83 0.06 -9.03 -8.84
N TYR A 84 -0.94 -8.25 -9.25
CA TYR A 84 -1.11 -6.89 -8.74
C TYR A 84 -1.67 -6.86 -7.31
N GLU A 85 -2.61 -7.75 -6.96
CA GLU A 85 -3.23 -7.77 -5.63
C GLU A 85 -2.32 -8.43 -4.59
N TYR A 86 -1.78 -9.61 -4.90
CA TYR A 86 -1.03 -10.40 -3.93
C TYR A 86 0.47 -10.10 -4.00
N ASP A 87 1.09 -10.25 -5.17
CA ASP A 87 2.54 -10.12 -5.27
C ASP A 87 3.01 -8.67 -5.13
N CYS A 88 2.19 -7.69 -5.55
CA CYS A 88 2.52 -6.27 -5.48
C CYS A 88 1.85 -5.56 -4.31
N PHE A 89 0.51 -5.41 -4.32
CA PHE A 89 -0.20 -4.59 -3.35
C PHE A 89 -0.05 -5.12 -1.91
N ASN A 90 -0.37 -6.39 -1.67
CA ASN A 90 -0.25 -6.98 -0.33
C ASN A 90 1.19 -6.96 0.17
N THR A 91 2.16 -7.25 -0.68
CA THR A 91 3.59 -7.18 -0.37
C THR A 91 4.02 -5.79 0.08
N VAL A 92 3.58 -4.73 -0.61
CA VAL A 92 3.85 -3.33 -0.21
C VAL A 92 3.16 -3.01 1.12
N MET A 93 1.92 -3.43 1.30
CA MET A 93 1.18 -3.21 2.56
C MET A 93 1.84 -3.91 3.74
N ASP A 94 2.31 -5.14 3.55
CA ASP A 94 3.02 -5.90 4.57
C ASP A 94 4.36 -5.25 4.95
N MET A 95 5.12 -4.77 3.97
CA MET A 95 6.34 -4.01 4.23
C MET A 95 6.05 -2.77 5.07
N GLN A 96 5.00 -2.01 4.73
CA GLN A 96 4.65 -0.81 5.50
C GLN A 96 4.24 -1.19 6.92
N ILE A 97 3.31 -2.14 7.10
CA ILE A 97 2.85 -2.59 8.42
C ILE A 97 4.02 -3.09 9.28
N GLN A 98 4.95 -3.86 8.70
CA GLN A 98 6.13 -4.34 9.39
C GLN A 98 7.08 -3.20 9.79
N GLU A 99 7.38 -2.28 8.86
CA GLU A 99 8.26 -1.14 9.14
C GLU A 99 7.72 -0.28 10.30
N PHE A 100 6.40 -0.11 10.40
CA PHE A 100 5.77 0.52 11.56
C PHE A 100 5.89 -0.33 12.83
N GLY A 101 5.66 -1.63 12.74
CA GLY A 101 5.84 -2.54 13.87
C GLY A 101 7.25 -2.49 14.46
N ASP A 102 8.27 -2.53 13.59
CA ASP A 102 9.68 -2.57 13.99
C ASP A 102 10.12 -1.25 14.63
N ARG A 103 9.75 -0.10 14.05
CA ARG A 103 10.13 1.25 14.54
C ARG A 103 9.53 1.61 15.90
N PHE A 104 8.40 1.01 16.26
CA PHE A 104 7.66 1.33 17.49
C PHE A 104 7.51 0.12 18.43
N SER A 105 8.24 -0.96 18.17
CA SER A 105 8.37 -2.05 19.13
C SER A 105 9.08 -1.55 20.39
N GLU A 106 8.56 -1.92 21.56
CA GLU A 106 9.08 -1.54 22.89
C GLU A 106 10.51 -2.05 23.16
N ALA A 107 11.15 -2.73 22.20
CA ALA A 107 12.46 -3.35 22.28
C ALA A 107 13.65 -2.38 22.11
N SER A 108 13.44 -1.08 22.37
CA SER A 108 14.53 -0.11 22.53
C SER A 108 14.48 0.50 23.93
N SER A 109 14.86 -0.30 24.92
CA SER A 109 15.37 0.13 26.23
C SER A 109 16.40 -0.88 26.73
#